data_AF-A0A3D1IAE1-F1
#
_entry.id   AF-A0A3D1IAE1-F1
#
_cell.length_a   1.000
_cell.length_b   1.000
_cell.length_c   1.000
_cell.angle_alpha   90.00
_cell.angle_beta   90.00
_cell.angle_gamma   90.00
#
_symmetry.space_group_name_H-M   'P 1'
#
loop_
_entity.id
_entity.type
_entity.pdbx_description
1 polymer ?
#
loop_
_entity_poly.entity_id
_entity_poly.type
_entity_poly.pdbx_seq_one_letter_code
_entity_poly.pdbx_strand_id
1 'polypeptide(L)'
;MGTETVLLFRAIAGDCADRYASEMLLGPLGRILGSGSPNISEIRDALLDPYQCLRAFFGHYAFSRRGKDRGTLSDLAMDALEEVAGGDRIGQFLALDNGIQLWEAFEARCRENRIKSNEQQNRGVVQGTAELAQEVSQIGLRSIADWVRKGVLETDRMEPQFLRIVDIRGVGPKITSQFLRDLTYLFGLEERIERAERIYIQPIDKWIRALAPYVVPEPNAEGMADWVLAGKLNKYSRWAGVSPVRFNMGATYFGIRHVHSVENIEAAVAELIAGASLAP
;
A
#
# COMPACT_ATOMS: atom_id res chain seq x y z
N MET A 1 23.94 -9.05 14.59
CA MET A 1 23.11 -9.70 13.55
C MET A 1 23.99 -10.72 12.87
N GLY A 2 23.52 -11.96 12.70
CA GLY A 2 24.29 -13.02 12.06
C GLY A 2 24.40 -12.83 10.55
N THR A 3 25.39 -13.47 9.92
CA THR A 3 25.63 -13.41 8.46
C THR A 3 24.42 -13.87 7.65
N GLU A 4 23.77 -14.96 8.07
CA GLU A 4 22.57 -15.50 7.42
C GLU A 4 21.41 -14.50 7.44
N THR A 5 21.19 -13.82 8.56
CA THR A 5 20.16 -12.78 8.67
C THR A 5 20.42 -11.63 7.69
N VAL A 6 21.68 -11.17 7.55
CA VAL A 6 22.04 -10.11 6.60
C VAL A 6 21.81 -10.57 5.15
N LEU A 7 22.19 -11.81 4.82
CA LEU A 7 21.94 -12.41 3.51
C LEU A 7 20.44 -12.45 3.19
N LEU A 8 19.62 -12.87 4.15
CA LEU A 8 18.17 -12.92 4.00
C LEU A 8 17.57 -11.53 3.75
N PHE A 9 18.00 -10.51 4.51
CA PHE A 9 17.58 -9.11 4.26
C PHE A 9 17.92 -8.65 2.84
N ARG A 10 19.14 -8.94 2.36
CA ARG A 10 19.60 -8.55 1.02
C ARG A 10 18.84 -9.27 -0.09
N ALA A 11 18.65 -10.58 0.03
CA ALA A 11 17.91 -11.36 -0.95
C ALA A 11 16.44 -10.91 -1.05
N ILE A 12 15.80 -10.63 0.09
CA ILE A 12 14.42 -10.14 0.14
C ILE A 12 14.34 -8.71 -0.42
N ALA A 13 15.23 -7.79 -0.02
CA ALA A 13 15.19 -6.40 -0.49
C ALA A 13 15.73 -6.18 -1.92
N GLY A 14 16.39 -7.19 -2.50
CA GLY A 14 16.88 -7.22 -3.88
C GLY A 14 15.82 -7.71 -4.86
N ASP A 15 16.07 -8.85 -5.50
CA ASP A 15 15.24 -9.41 -6.58
C ASP A 15 13.76 -9.57 -6.20
N CYS A 16 13.45 -10.02 -4.98
CA CYS A 16 12.05 -10.15 -4.54
C CYS A 16 11.34 -8.79 -4.54
N ALA A 17 12.02 -7.72 -4.14
CA ALA A 17 11.47 -6.38 -4.14
C ALA A 17 11.31 -5.80 -5.57
N ASP A 18 12.25 -6.08 -6.48
CA ASP A 18 12.13 -5.66 -7.88
C ASP A 18 10.98 -6.39 -8.60
N ARG A 19 10.79 -7.66 -8.28
CA ARG A 19 9.64 -8.45 -8.75
C ARG A 19 8.32 -7.96 -8.16
N TYR A 20 8.30 -7.58 -6.88
CA TYR A 20 7.14 -6.90 -6.30
C TYR A 20 6.82 -5.62 -7.07
N ALA A 21 7.83 -4.75 -7.26
CA ALA A 21 7.64 -3.46 -7.91
C ALA A 21 7.07 -3.61 -9.32
N SER A 22 7.63 -4.51 -10.13
CA SER A 22 7.18 -4.73 -11.51
C SER A 22 5.83 -5.46 -11.60
N GLU A 23 5.67 -6.58 -10.90
CA GLU A 23 4.52 -7.49 -11.10
C GLU A 23 3.33 -7.19 -10.20
N MET A 24 3.57 -6.66 -9.01
CA MET A 24 2.55 -6.48 -7.97
C MET A 24 2.20 -5.03 -7.71
N LEU A 25 3.02 -4.06 -8.16
CA LEU A 25 2.74 -2.64 -8.03
C LEU A 25 2.51 -1.98 -9.39
N LEU A 26 3.56 -1.84 -10.20
CA LEU A 26 3.53 -1.10 -11.46
C LEU A 26 2.56 -1.73 -12.46
N GLY A 27 2.64 -3.05 -12.69
CA GLY A 27 1.75 -3.75 -13.62
C GLY A 27 0.26 -3.56 -13.28
N PRO A 28 -0.19 -3.87 -12.06
CA PRO A 28 -1.57 -3.62 -11.64
C PRO A 28 -1.98 -2.14 -11.72
N LEU A 29 -1.14 -1.21 -11.24
CA LEU A 29 -1.46 0.22 -11.30
C LEU A 29 -1.58 0.72 -12.74
N GLY A 30 -0.68 0.32 -13.65
CA GLY A 30 -0.78 0.73 -15.05
C GLY A 30 -2.05 0.24 -15.72
N ARG A 31 -2.52 -0.99 -15.41
CA ARG A 31 -3.82 -1.47 -15.91
C ARG A 31 -4.99 -0.63 -15.39
N ILE A 32 -4.99 -0.28 -14.10
CA ILE A 32 -6.03 0.54 -13.47
C ILE A 32 -6.08 1.95 -14.07
N LEU A 33 -4.90 2.50 -14.35
CA LEU A 33 -4.68 3.88 -14.82
C LEU A 33 -4.69 4.00 -16.36
N GLY A 34 -4.76 2.88 -17.10
CA GLY A 34 -4.79 2.86 -18.56
C GLY A 34 -3.43 3.03 -19.25
N SER A 35 -2.31 2.86 -18.54
CA SER A 35 -0.95 2.91 -19.08
C SER A 35 -0.55 1.53 -19.64
N GLY A 36 -0.31 1.43 -20.95
CA GLY A 36 -0.01 0.15 -21.63
C GLY A 36 1.35 -0.48 -21.31
N SER A 37 2.30 0.27 -20.75
CA SER A 37 3.60 -0.22 -20.25
C SER A 37 4.12 0.72 -19.16
N PRO A 38 3.55 0.64 -17.94
CA PRO A 38 3.77 1.63 -16.90
C PRO A 38 5.22 1.63 -16.43
N ASN A 39 5.93 2.74 -16.67
CA ASN A 39 7.13 3.05 -15.91
C ASN A 39 6.79 3.85 -14.65
N ILE A 40 7.74 3.95 -13.71
CA ILE A 40 7.53 4.65 -12.43
C ILE A 40 7.11 6.12 -12.64
N SER A 41 7.65 6.81 -13.66
CA SER A 41 7.34 8.22 -13.92
C SER A 41 5.88 8.40 -14.32
N GLU A 42 5.39 7.58 -15.24
CA GLU A 42 3.99 7.63 -15.68
C GLU A 42 3.02 7.38 -14.53
N ILE A 43 3.32 6.41 -13.66
CA ILE A 43 2.51 6.13 -12.48
C ILE A 43 2.54 7.29 -11.49
N ARG A 44 3.72 7.91 -11.25
CA ARG A 44 3.83 9.11 -10.39
C ARG A 44 2.94 10.23 -10.91
N ASP A 45 3.07 10.55 -12.19
CA ASP A 45 2.35 11.66 -12.82
C ASP A 45 0.84 11.43 -12.78
N ALA A 46 0.39 10.20 -13.05
CA ALA A 46 -1.00 9.80 -12.91
C ALA A 46 -1.49 9.93 -11.46
N LEU A 47 -0.71 9.51 -10.46
CA LEU A 47 -1.13 9.64 -9.05
C LEU A 47 -1.23 11.10 -8.57
N LEU A 48 -0.59 12.06 -9.25
CA LEU A 48 -0.75 13.50 -8.97
C LEU A 48 -2.05 14.08 -9.54
N ASP A 49 -2.80 13.32 -10.35
CA ASP A 49 -4.16 13.63 -10.74
C ASP A 49 -5.15 13.07 -9.71
N PRO A 50 -6.14 13.86 -9.23
CA PRO A 50 -7.07 13.41 -8.19
C PRO A 50 -7.94 12.23 -8.62
N TYR A 51 -8.43 12.23 -9.86
CA TYR A 51 -9.29 11.18 -10.37
C TYR A 51 -8.53 9.86 -10.49
N GLN A 52 -7.34 9.90 -11.07
CA GLN A 52 -6.45 8.75 -11.19
C GLN A 52 -5.95 8.23 -9.84
N CYS A 53 -5.68 9.12 -8.88
CA CYS A 53 -5.32 8.71 -7.51
C CYS A 53 -6.47 7.95 -6.82
N LEU A 54 -7.71 8.38 -6.98
CA LEU A 54 -8.88 7.67 -6.46
C LEU A 54 -9.08 6.32 -7.16
N ARG A 55 -8.92 6.26 -8.49
CA ARG A 55 -8.92 4.99 -9.24
C ARG A 55 -7.87 4.02 -8.73
N ALA A 56 -6.63 4.48 -8.54
CA ALA A 56 -5.56 3.67 -7.98
C ALA A 56 -5.92 3.16 -6.57
N PHE A 57 -6.50 4.01 -5.73
CA PHE A 57 -6.93 3.60 -4.39
C PHE A 57 -7.98 2.49 -4.43
N PHE A 58 -9.07 2.68 -5.18
CA PHE A 58 -10.15 1.70 -5.26
C PHE A 58 -9.74 0.42 -5.99
N GLY A 59 -8.97 0.56 -7.07
CA GLY A 59 -8.50 -0.56 -7.90
C GLY A 59 -7.44 -1.42 -7.23
N HIS A 60 -6.54 -0.81 -6.46
CA HIS A 60 -5.35 -1.50 -5.94
C HIS A 60 -5.40 -1.78 -4.44
N TYR A 61 -5.94 -0.87 -3.61
CA TYR A 61 -5.78 -0.92 -2.16
C TYR A 61 -7.09 -1.26 -1.43
N ALA A 62 -8.20 -0.71 -1.90
CA ALA A 62 -9.51 -0.91 -1.28
C ALA A 62 -9.95 -2.38 -1.29
N PHE A 63 -10.94 -2.68 -0.44
CA PHE A 63 -11.61 -3.97 -0.38
C PHE A 63 -10.70 -5.19 -0.11
N SER A 64 -9.45 -5.00 0.35
CA SER A 64 -8.51 -6.12 0.58
C SER A 64 -9.02 -7.17 1.58
N ARG A 65 -9.96 -6.79 2.46
CA ARG A 65 -10.63 -7.67 3.43
C ARG A 65 -11.85 -8.42 2.88
N ARG A 66 -12.20 -8.25 1.60
CA ARG A 66 -13.40 -8.84 0.98
C ARG A 66 -13.13 -10.17 0.28
N GLY A 67 -11.89 -10.66 0.32
CA GLY A 67 -11.52 -11.96 -0.23
C GLY A 67 -11.88 -12.05 -1.72
N LYS A 68 -12.68 -13.06 -2.08
CA LYS A 68 -13.10 -13.31 -3.47
C LYS A 68 -13.89 -12.15 -4.10
N ASP A 69 -14.59 -11.36 -3.30
CA ASP A 69 -15.43 -10.26 -3.80
C ASP A 69 -14.64 -8.98 -4.07
N ARG A 70 -13.33 -8.94 -3.73
CA ARG A 70 -12.48 -7.76 -3.85
C ARG A 70 -12.49 -7.18 -5.26
N GLY A 71 -12.25 -8.02 -6.28
CA GLY A 71 -12.14 -7.57 -7.67
C GLY A 71 -13.42 -6.92 -8.14
N THR A 72 -14.55 -7.60 -7.95
CA THR A 72 -15.85 -7.09 -8.37
C THR A 72 -16.25 -5.81 -7.62
N LEU A 73 -16.01 -5.70 -6.31
CA LEU A 73 -16.29 -4.47 -5.57
C LEU A 73 -15.40 -3.31 -6.01
N SER A 74 -14.14 -3.60 -6.35
CA SER A 74 -13.21 -2.63 -6.94
C SER A 74 -13.74 -2.11 -8.28
N ASP A 75 -14.16 -2.99 -9.17
CA ASP A 75 -14.70 -2.62 -10.49
C ASP A 75 -15.94 -1.73 -10.36
N LEU A 76 -16.90 -2.13 -9.50
CA LEU A 76 -18.11 -1.34 -9.25
C LEU A 76 -17.80 0.04 -8.64
N ALA A 77 -16.78 0.15 -7.78
CA ALA A 77 -16.36 1.42 -7.21
C ALA A 77 -15.69 2.33 -8.25
N MET A 78 -14.92 1.76 -9.18
CA MET A 78 -14.33 2.51 -10.29
C MET A 78 -15.39 2.97 -11.29
N ASP A 79 -16.41 2.14 -11.59
CA ASP A 79 -17.54 2.53 -12.45
C ASP A 79 -18.37 3.66 -11.82
N ALA A 80 -18.64 3.57 -10.51
CA ALA A 80 -19.30 4.64 -9.77
C ALA A 80 -18.47 5.92 -9.75
N LEU A 81 -17.14 5.82 -9.60
CA LEU A 81 -16.23 6.96 -9.66
C LEU A 81 -16.22 7.62 -11.03
N GLU A 82 -16.15 6.83 -12.12
CA GLU A 82 -16.26 7.33 -13.49
C GLU A 82 -17.60 8.07 -13.69
N GLU A 83 -18.70 7.54 -13.16
CA GLU A 83 -20.02 8.15 -13.26
C GLU A 83 -20.09 9.52 -12.57
N VAL A 84 -19.51 9.69 -11.38
CA VAL A 84 -19.67 10.94 -10.60
C VAL A 84 -18.54 11.94 -10.82
N ALA A 85 -17.34 11.47 -11.18
CA ALA A 85 -16.12 12.26 -11.22
C ALA A 85 -15.31 12.11 -12.52
N GLY A 86 -15.76 11.31 -13.49
CA GLY A 86 -15.06 11.12 -14.76
C GLY A 86 -15.05 12.36 -15.65
N GLY A 87 -13.93 12.56 -16.36
CA GLY A 87 -13.71 13.70 -17.25
C GLY A 87 -13.68 15.04 -16.51
N ASP A 88 -14.34 16.05 -17.06
CA ASP A 88 -14.35 17.42 -16.51
C ASP A 88 -15.14 17.55 -15.19
N ARG A 89 -15.78 16.47 -14.71
CA ARG A 89 -16.61 16.46 -13.49
C ARG A 89 -15.80 16.36 -12.21
N ILE A 90 -14.54 15.94 -12.27
CA ILE A 90 -13.70 15.77 -11.07
C ILE A 90 -13.64 17.05 -10.21
N GLY A 91 -13.53 18.22 -10.83
CA GLY A 91 -13.49 19.49 -10.10
C GLY A 91 -14.79 19.79 -9.34
N GLN A 92 -15.95 19.46 -9.94
CA GLN A 92 -17.26 19.62 -9.30
C GLN A 92 -17.42 18.62 -8.15
N PHE A 93 -17.01 17.37 -8.37
CA PHE A 93 -17.05 16.32 -7.34
C PHE A 93 -16.19 16.65 -6.12
N LEU A 94 -14.99 17.20 -6.33
CA LEU A 94 -14.09 17.62 -5.24
C LEU A 94 -14.59 18.85 -4.49
N ALA A 95 -15.47 19.65 -5.10
CA ALA A 95 -16.08 20.82 -4.47
C ALA A 95 -17.30 20.48 -3.59
N LEU A 96 -17.75 19.22 -3.56
CA LEU A 96 -18.84 18.78 -2.70
C LEU A 96 -18.39 18.70 -1.24
N ASP A 97 -19.35 18.87 -0.33
CA ASP A 97 -19.11 18.86 1.12
C ASP A 97 -18.84 17.46 1.69
N ASN A 98 -19.21 16.40 0.97
CA ASN A 98 -19.03 15.02 1.41
C ASN A 98 -19.04 14.02 0.25
N GLY A 99 -18.65 12.78 0.55
CA GLY A 99 -18.53 11.69 -0.43
C GLY A 99 -19.81 10.88 -0.65
N ILE A 100 -20.98 11.34 -0.18
CA ILE A 100 -22.23 10.56 -0.24
C ILE A 100 -22.60 10.22 -1.68
N GLN A 101 -22.39 11.15 -2.61
CA GLN A 101 -22.73 10.93 -4.02
C GLN A 101 -21.97 9.72 -4.61
N LEU A 102 -20.70 9.53 -4.24
CA LEU A 102 -19.95 8.35 -4.69
C LEU A 102 -20.48 7.06 -4.06
N TRP A 103 -20.89 7.11 -2.80
CA TRP A 103 -21.52 5.96 -2.13
C TRP A 103 -22.85 5.57 -2.79
N GLU A 104 -23.71 6.55 -3.10
CA GLU A 104 -24.99 6.31 -3.75
C GLU A 104 -24.82 5.73 -5.15
N ALA A 105 -23.88 6.26 -5.94
CA ALA A 105 -23.52 5.71 -7.23
C ALA A 105 -22.99 4.27 -7.10
N PHE A 106 -22.12 4.00 -6.12
CA PHE A 106 -21.63 2.64 -5.85
C PHE A 106 -22.76 1.67 -5.48
N GLU A 107 -23.70 2.10 -4.63
CA GLU A 107 -24.84 1.27 -4.26
C GLU A 107 -25.75 0.99 -5.45
N ALA A 108 -25.98 1.98 -6.31
CA ALA A 108 -26.71 1.80 -7.56
C ALA A 108 -26.03 0.76 -8.46
N ARG A 109 -24.71 0.84 -8.65
CA ARG A 109 -23.93 -0.15 -9.40
C ARG A 109 -24.01 -1.54 -8.81
N CYS A 110 -23.93 -1.68 -7.49
CA CYS A 110 -24.16 -2.95 -6.79
C CYS A 110 -25.55 -3.52 -7.11
N ARG A 111 -26.60 -2.69 -7.06
CA ARG A 111 -28.00 -3.09 -7.31
C ARG A 111 -28.22 -3.54 -8.75
N GLU A 112 -27.72 -2.79 -9.72
CA GLU A 112 -27.76 -3.12 -11.15
C GLU A 112 -27.11 -4.47 -11.44
N ASN A 113 -25.98 -4.75 -10.78
CA ASN A 113 -25.23 -5.99 -10.94
C ASN A 113 -25.69 -7.12 -10.01
N ARG A 114 -26.76 -6.93 -9.23
CA ARG A 114 -27.30 -7.90 -8.26
C ARG A 114 -26.28 -8.36 -7.21
N ILE A 115 -25.38 -7.46 -6.83
CA ILE A 115 -24.35 -7.66 -5.80
C ILE A 115 -24.76 -6.89 -4.54
N LYS A 116 -24.53 -7.49 -3.36
CA LYS A 116 -24.79 -6.79 -2.09
C LYS A 116 -23.72 -5.74 -1.85
N SER A 117 -24.13 -4.49 -1.63
CA SER A 117 -23.21 -3.38 -1.32
C SER A 117 -22.52 -3.53 0.03
N ASN A 118 -23.11 -4.28 0.98
CA ASN A 118 -22.61 -4.47 2.35
C ASN A 118 -22.24 -3.13 3.01
N GLU A 119 -23.23 -2.25 3.18
CA GLU A 119 -23.05 -0.87 3.66
C GLU A 119 -22.12 -0.72 4.86
N GLN A 120 -22.36 -1.47 5.95
CA GLN A 120 -21.56 -1.44 7.17
C GLN A 120 -20.04 -1.62 6.91
N GLN A 121 -19.74 -2.33 5.84
CA GLN A 121 -18.42 -2.80 5.47
C GLN A 121 -17.76 -1.92 4.40
N ASN A 122 -18.53 -1.36 3.47
CA ASN A 122 -17.98 -0.68 2.29
C ASN A 122 -18.25 0.81 2.26
N ARG A 123 -19.29 1.32 2.95
CA ARG A 123 -19.63 2.75 2.93
C ARG A 123 -18.49 3.61 3.40
N GLY A 124 -17.88 3.27 4.54
CA GLY A 124 -16.75 4.03 5.07
C GLY A 124 -15.55 4.08 4.12
N VAL A 125 -15.28 3.00 3.37
CA VAL A 125 -14.17 2.95 2.42
C VAL A 125 -14.47 3.83 1.21
N VAL A 126 -15.67 3.71 0.62
CA VAL A 126 -16.05 4.46 -0.58
C VAL A 126 -16.24 5.94 -0.27
N GLN A 127 -17.13 6.24 0.68
CA GLN A 127 -17.46 7.61 1.09
C GLN A 127 -16.25 8.29 1.72
N GLY A 128 -15.58 7.65 2.69
CA GLY A 128 -14.50 8.30 3.44
C GLY A 128 -13.22 8.52 2.64
N THR A 129 -12.95 7.70 1.60
CA THR A 129 -11.84 7.98 0.67
C THR A 129 -12.15 9.17 -0.23
N ALA A 130 -13.41 9.31 -0.68
CA ALA A 130 -13.84 10.48 -1.42
C ALA A 130 -13.75 11.75 -0.57
N GLU A 131 -14.20 11.70 0.68
CA GLU A 131 -14.10 12.80 1.65
C GLU A 131 -12.65 13.23 1.85
N LEU A 132 -11.71 12.28 1.97
CA LEU A 132 -10.29 12.62 2.05
C LEU A 132 -9.79 13.35 0.79
N ALA A 133 -10.22 12.93 -0.42
CA ALA A 133 -9.84 13.64 -1.64
C ALA A 133 -10.43 15.06 -1.70
N GLN A 134 -11.67 15.25 -1.23
CA GLN A 134 -12.31 16.55 -1.11
C GLN A 134 -11.57 17.45 -0.11
N GLU A 135 -11.26 16.96 1.09
CA GLU A 135 -10.46 17.68 2.10
C GLU A 135 -9.10 18.12 1.54
N VAL A 136 -8.41 17.22 0.84
CA VAL A 136 -7.11 17.50 0.19
C VAL A 136 -7.25 18.60 -0.87
N SER A 137 -8.32 18.59 -1.65
CA SER A 137 -8.61 19.63 -2.64
C SER A 137 -8.89 20.98 -1.97
N GLN A 138 -9.62 21.00 -0.85
CA GLN A 138 -9.96 22.22 -0.11
C GLN A 138 -8.72 22.93 0.47
N ILE A 139 -7.66 22.19 0.82
CA ILE A 139 -6.37 22.76 1.23
C ILE A 139 -5.44 23.09 0.05
N GLY A 140 -5.96 23.07 -1.19
CA GLY A 140 -5.23 23.48 -2.40
C GLY A 140 -4.23 22.46 -2.94
N LEU A 141 -4.37 21.19 -2.56
CA LEU A 141 -3.50 20.11 -3.02
C LEU A 141 -4.19 19.26 -4.09
N ARG A 142 -3.38 18.68 -4.98
CA ARG A 142 -3.91 18.08 -6.22
C ARG A 142 -4.58 16.74 -6.01
N SER A 143 -4.01 15.89 -5.16
CA SER A 143 -4.46 14.52 -4.92
C SER A 143 -3.96 14.03 -3.57
N ILE A 144 -4.51 12.91 -3.08
CA ILE A 144 -4.05 12.27 -1.84
C ILE A 144 -2.55 11.94 -1.93
N ALA A 145 -2.06 11.50 -3.09
CA ALA A 145 -0.64 11.25 -3.30
C ALA A 145 0.20 12.54 -3.27
N ASP A 146 -0.27 13.65 -3.86
CA ASP A 146 0.41 14.94 -3.76
C ASP A 146 0.46 15.44 -2.30
N TRP A 147 -0.62 15.25 -1.54
CA TRP A 147 -0.67 15.57 -0.12
C TRP A 147 0.32 14.77 0.72
N VAL A 148 0.42 13.45 0.49
CA VAL A 148 1.43 12.63 1.14
C VAL A 148 2.84 13.08 0.76
N ARG A 149 3.09 13.25 -0.54
CA ARG A 149 4.40 13.66 -1.05
C ARG A 149 4.85 15.00 -0.47
N LYS A 150 4.01 16.03 -0.51
CA LYS A 150 4.33 17.36 0.02
C LYS A 150 4.49 17.34 1.54
N GLY A 151 3.60 16.66 2.25
CA GLY A 151 3.71 16.52 3.71
C GLY A 151 5.06 15.96 4.14
N VAL A 152 5.53 14.90 3.48
CA VAL A 152 6.86 14.34 3.74
C VAL A 152 7.98 15.30 3.34
N LEU A 153 7.89 15.95 2.17
CA LEU A 153 8.93 16.87 1.71
C LEU A 153 9.08 18.13 2.58
N GLU A 154 7.99 18.57 3.22
CA GLU A 154 7.95 19.77 4.05
C GLU A 154 8.28 19.50 5.52
N THR A 155 7.97 18.30 6.02
CA THR A 155 8.05 18.00 7.46
C THR A 155 8.92 16.82 7.82
N ASP A 156 9.38 16.03 6.83
CA ASP A 156 10.10 14.76 7.00
C ASP A 156 9.29 13.72 7.81
N ARG A 157 7.99 13.95 8.03
CA ARG A 157 7.06 13.10 8.81
C ARG A 157 6.02 12.42 7.93
N MET A 158 5.52 11.28 8.44
CA MET A 158 4.47 10.47 7.79
C MET A 158 3.23 10.30 8.69
N GLU A 159 3.39 10.47 10.00
CA GLU A 159 2.34 10.30 10.99
C GLU A 159 1.04 11.05 10.67
N PRO A 160 1.04 12.35 10.30
CA PRO A 160 -0.21 13.07 10.07
C PRO A 160 -1.07 12.42 8.97
N GLN A 161 -0.42 12.01 7.88
CA GLN A 161 -1.07 11.33 6.76
C GLN A 161 -1.57 9.95 7.17
N PHE A 162 -0.74 9.19 7.89
CA PHE A 162 -1.13 7.88 8.39
C PHE A 162 -2.36 7.96 9.31
N LEU A 163 -2.35 8.85 10.30
CA LEU A 163 -3.43 9.01 11.27
C LEU A 163 -4.74 9.43 10.60
N ARG A 164 -4.69 10.32 9.61
CA ARG A 164 -5.90 10.72 8.89
C ARG A 164 -6.45 9.62 7.99
N ILE A 165 -5.59 8.88 7.28
CA ILE A 165 -6.05 7.79 6.39
C ILE A 165 -6.63 6.62 7.20
N VAL A 166 -6.01 6.26 8.34
CA VAL A 166 -6.51 5.15 9.18
C VAL A 166 -7.84 5.48 9.88
N ASP A 167 -8.18 6.76 10.02
CA ASP A 167 -9.47 7.20 10.54
C ASP A 167 -10.63 6.97 9.54
N ILE A 168 -10.32 6.72 8.26
CA ILE A 168 -11.33 6.30 7.29
C ILE A 168 -11.87 4.93 7.68
N ARG A 169 -13.16 4.88 8.03
CA ARG A 169 -13.82 3.64 8.45
C ARG A 169 -13.66 2.55 7.38
N GLY A 170 -13.01 1.45 7.77
CA GLY A 170 -12.77 0.30 6.88
C GLY A 170 -11.38 0.30 6.22
N VAL A 171 -10.61 1.39 6.34
CA VAL A 171 -9.20 1.48 5.95
C VAL A 171 -8.34 1.32 7.21
N GLY A 172 -7.91 0.09 7.47
CA GLY A 172 -7.11 -0.21 8.65
C GLY A 172 -5.61 0.07 8.49
N PRO A 173 -4.82 0.02 9.58
CA PRO A 173 -3.39 0.33 9.60
C PRO A 173 -2.59 -0.36 8.50
N LYS A 174 -2.84 -1.65 8.25
CA LYS A 174 -2.16 -2.42 7.20
C LYS A 174 -2.36 -1.81 5.81
N ILE A 175 -3.60 -1.44 5.45
CA ILE A 175 -3.91 -0.87 4.13
C ILE A 175 -3.26 0.50 4.01
N THR A 176 -3.38 1.31 5.06
CA THR A 176 -2.73 2.62 5.15
C THR A 176 -1.22 2.52 4.94
N SER A 177 -0.54 1.66 5.71
CA SER A 177 0.89 1.46 5.57
C SER A 177 1.30 0.90 4.21
N GLN A 178 0.49 0.02 3.62
CA GLN A 178 0.75 -0.48 2.27
C GLN A 178 0.69 0.65 1.24
N PHE A 179 -0.35 1.47 1.28
CA PHE A 179 -0.50 2.63 0.40
C PHE A 179 0.65 3.62 0.57
N LEU A 180 0.97 4.01 1.81
CA LEU A 180 2.04 4.96 2.09
C LEU A 180 3.43 4.42 1.75
N ARG A 181 3.68 3.11 1.95
CA ARG A 181 4.91 2.43 1.51
C ARG A 181 5.06 2.51 -0.01
N ASP A 182 3.99 2.24 -0.74
CA ASP A 182 4.04 2.26 -2.20
C ASP A 182 4.22 3.67 -2.74
N LEU A 183 3.57 4.67 -2.14
CA LEU A 183 3.86 6.07 -2.44
C LEU A 183 5.30 6.46 -2.09
N THR A 184 5.85 5.94 -0.99
CA THR A 184 7.23 6.18 -0.59
C THR A 184 8.20 5.61 -1.62
N TYR A 185 7.97 4.38 -2.08
CA TYR A 185 8.75 3.77 -3.16
C TYR A 185 8.61 4.55 -4.46
N LEU A 186 7.36 4.81 -4.86
CA LEU A 186 7.05 5.50 -6.10
C LEU A 186 7.69 6.87 -6.07
N PHE A 187 7.49 7.74 -5.10
CA PHE A 187 8.03 9.10 -5.09
C PHE A 187 9.47 9.23 -4.56
N GLY A 188 10.13 8.12 -4.18
CA GLY A 188 11.51 8.15 -3.66
C GLY A 188 11.65 8.89 -2.32
N LEU A 189 10.67 8.72 -1.43
CA LEU A 189 10.56 9.52 -0.20
C LEU A 189 11.30 8.93 1.00
N GLU A 190 11.80 7.69 0.91
CA GLU A 190 12.28 6.95 2.09
C GLU A 190 13.39 7.68 2.86
N GLU A 191 14.35 8.27 2.15
CA GLU A 191 15.46 9.01 2.77
C GLU A 191 15.05 10.36 3.37
N ARG A 192 13.88 10.88 2.99
CA ARG A 192 13.30 12.08 3.60
C ARG A 192 12.54 11.76 4.89
N ILE A 193 11.98 10.57 5.01
CA ILE A 193 11.18 10.18 6.18
C ILE A 193 12.09 9.91 7.37
N GLU A 194 11.85 10.60 8.48
CA GLU A 194 12.53 10.36 9.75
C GLU A 194 12.48 8.88 10.14
N ARG A 195 13.58 8.38 10.72
CA ARG A 195 13.71 6.95 11.02
C ARG A 195 12.61 6.44 11.95
N ALA A 196 12.12 7.26 12.89
CA ALA A 196 11.03 6.90 13.79
C ALA A 196 9.69 6.78 13.05
N GLU A 197 9.46 7.63 12.05
CA GLU A 197 8.24 7.71 11.24
C GLU A 197 8.10 6.56 10.24
N ARG A 198 9.22 5.89 9.91
CA ARG A 198 9.20 4.75 8.98
C ARG A 198 8.37 3.56 9.50
N ILE A 199 7.93 3.55 10.77
CA ILE A 199 6.96 2.55 11.26
C ILE A 199 5.63 2.62 10.50
N TYR A 200 5.23 3.80 10.04
CA TYR A 200 3.95 4.03 9.36
C TYR A 200 3.91 3.49 7.92
N ILE A 201 5.07 3.17 7.34
CA ILE A 201 5.22 2.61 5.98
C ILE A 201 5.64 1.14 6.00
N GLN A 202 5.44 0.45 7.13
CA GLN A 202 5.77 -0.97 7.29
C GLN A 202 4.48 -1.77 7.53
N PRO A 203 3.73 -2.13 6.47
CA PRO A 203 2.56 -2.97 6.65
C PRO A 203 2.98 -4.33 7.20
N ILE A 204 2.38 -4.73 8.32
CA ILE A 204 2.57 -6.05 8.91
C ILE A 204 1.47 -6.98 8.41
N ASP A 205 1.85 -7.94 7.59
CA ASP A 205 0.96 -9.00 7.12
C ASP A 205 1.43 -10.38 7.62
N LYS A 206 0.73 -11.43 7.17
CA LYS A 206 1.05 -12.81 7.57
C LYS A 206 2.46 -13.24 7.15
N TRP A 207 3.00 -12.70 6.06
CA TRP A 207 4.33 -13.06 5.56
C TRP A 207 5.43 -12.37 6.34
N ILE A 208 5.22 -11.09 6.68
CA ILE A 208 6.10 -10.37 7.61
C ILE A 208 6.13 -11.09 8.97
N ARG A 209 4.98 -11.52 9.49
CA ARG A 209 4.92 -12.29 10.75
C ARG A 209 5.64 -13.64 10.63
N ALA A 210 5.47 -14.36 9.53
CA ALA A 210 6.14 -15.63 9.30
C ALA A 210 7.66 -15.49 9.16
N LEU A 211 8.13 -14.37 8.60
CA LEU A 211 9.56 -14.07 8.46
C LEU A 211 10.21 -13.53 9.74
N ALA A 212 9.42 -12.96 10.66
CA ALA A 212 9.92 -12.28 11.86
C ALA A 212 10.95 -13.10 12.67
N PRO A 213 10.76 -14.41 12.93
CA PRO A 213 11.75 -15.22 13.66
C PRO A 213 13.13 -15.30 13.00
N TYR A 214 13.21 -15.10 11.68
CA TYR A 214 14.46 -15.22 10.91
C TYR A 214 15.17 -13.87 10.72
N VAL A 215 14.43 -12.77 10.78
CA VAL A 215 14.95 -11.42 10.49
C VAL A 215 15.01 -10.49 11.70
N VAL A 216 14.35 -10.85 12.80
CA VAL A 216 14.38 -10.11 14.07
C VAL A 216 15.12 -10.97 15.09
N PRO A 217 16.39 -10.68 15.41
CA PRO A 217 17.19 -11.47 16.35
C PRO A 217 16.81 -11.19 17.81
N GLU A 218 15.53 -11.34 18.14
CA GLU A 218 14.95 -11.16 19.47
C GLU A 218 13.95 -12.31 19.74
N PRO A 219 13.86 -12.79 21.00
CA PRO A 219 12.94 -13.87 21.33
C PRO A 219 11.48 -13.47 21.10
N ASN A 220 10.66 -14.42 20.63
CA ASN A 220 9.22 -14.24 20.39
C ASN A 220 8.88 -13.07 19.45
N ALA A 221 9.67 -12.90 18.38
CA ALA A 221 9.48 -11.84 17.39
C ALA A 221 8.10 -11.92 16.69
N GLU A 222 7.63 -13.13 16.44
CA GLU A 222 6.34 -13.45 15.84
C GLU A 222 5.15 -13.01 16.72
N GLY A 223 5.33 -13.00 18.04
CA GLY A 223 4.34 -12.59 19.03
C GLY A 223 4.32 -11.09 19.33
N MET A 224 5.23 -10.30 18.75
CA MET A 224 5.27 -8.86 18.95
C MET A 224 4.03 -8.16 18.39
N ALA A 225 3.64 -7.04 19.02
CA ALA A 225 2.64 -6.14 18.47
C ALA A 225 3.11 -5.56 17.12
N ASP A 226 2.19 -5.31 16.19
CA ASP A 226 2.52 -4.88 14.82
C ASP A 226 3.44 -3.65 14.79
N TRP A 227 3.16 -2.64 15.61
CA TRP A 227 3.97 -1.41 15.65
C TRP A 227 5.39 -1.65 16.19
N VAL A 228 5.56 -2.59 17.11
CA VAL A 228 6.88 -3.00 17.60
C VAL A 228 7.63 -3.70 16.48
N LEU A 229 6.99 -4.67 15.82
CA LEU A 229 7.58 -5.43 14.73
C LEU A 229 7.97 -4.50 13.56
N ALA A 230 7.11 -3.55 13.18
CA ALA A 230 7.41 -2.51 12.19
C ALA A 230 8.69 -1.72 12.56
N GLY A 231 8.82 -1.28 13.82
CA GLY A 231 10.01 -0.61 14.33
C GLY A 231 11.27 -1.48 14.26
N LYS A 232 11.16 -2.77 14.62
CA LYS A 232 12.27 -3.73 14.53
C LYS A 232 12.70 -3.99 13.09
N LEU A 233 11.77 -4.20 12.17
CA LEU A 233 12.07 -4.42 10.75
C LEU A 233 12.77 -3.21 10.14
N ASN A 234 12.29 -2.00 10.46
CA ASN A 234 12.95 -0.77 10.04
C ASN A 234 14.37 -0.65 10.63
N LYS A 235 14.56 -0.97 11.92
CA LYS A 235 15.88 -1.00 12.56
C LYS A 235 16.84 -2.00 11.89
N TYR A 236 16.39 -3.25 11.73
CA TYR A 236 17.24 -4.34 11.26
C TYR A 236 17.50 -4.29 9.75
N SER A 237 16.56 -3.80 8.94
CA SER A 237 16.81 -3.51 7.52
C SER A 237 17.98 -2.54 7.35
N ARG A 238 17.99 -1.45 8.13
CA ARG A 238 19.11 -0.47 8.09
C ARG A 238 20.43 -1.08 8.55
N TRP A 239 20.41 -1.92 9.57
CA TRP A 239 21.63 -2.61 10.05
C TRP A 239 22.17 -3.58 8.99
N ALA A 240 21.31 -4.20 8.19
CA ALA A 240 21.70 -5.03 7.05
C ALA A 240 22.11 -4.20 5.80
N GLY A 241 21.99 -2.87 5.86
CA GLY A 241 22.32 -1.97 4.76
C GLY A 241 21.30 -1.99 3.61
N VAL A 242 20.04 -2.37 3.89
CA VAL A 242 18.96 -2.43 2.89
C VAL A 242 17.84 -1.45 3.22
N SER A 243 17.06 -1.09 2.20
CA SER A 243 15.84 -0.28 2.35
C SER A 243 14.74 -1.07 3.09
N PRO A 244 14.23 -0.58 4.23
CA PRO A 244 13.01 -1.11 4.86
C PRO A 244 11.81 -1.20 3.91
N VAL A 245 11.61 -0.22 3.02
CA VAL A 245 10.52 -0.23 2.03
C VAL A 245 10.66 -1.42 1.09
N ARG A 246 11.86 -1.60 0.51
CA ARG A 246 12.16 -2.71 -0.39
C ARG A 246 12.09 -4.05 0.30
N PHE A 247 12.63 -4.17 1.52
CA PHE A 247 12.50 -5.39 2.31
C PHE A 247 11.02 -5.78 2.48
N ASN A 248 10.16 -4.83 2.85
CA ASN A 248 8.75 -5.11 3.06
C ASN A 248 8.05 -5.54 1.75
N MET A 249 8.33 -4.87 0.63
CA MET A 249 7.83 -5.27 -0.70
C MET A 249 8.27 -6.69 -1.06
N GLY A 250 9.56 -6.98 -0.90
CA GLY A 250 10.13 -8.28 -1.19
C GLY A 250 9.59 -9.39 -0.31
N ALA A 251 9.36 -9.13 0.98
CA ALA A 251 8.81 -10.10 1.92
C ALA A 251 7.39 -10.52 1.51
N THR A 252 6.56 -9.55 1.09
CA THR A 252 5.23 -9.83 0.55
C THR A 252 5.31 -10.67 -0.74
N TYR A 253 6.20 -10.32 -1.67
CA TYR A 253 6.38 -11.06 -2.92
C TYR A 253 6.85 -12.50 -2.66
N PHE A 254 7.89 -12.66 -1.85
CA PHE A 254 8.45 -13.95 -1.45
C PHE A 254 7.36 -14.85 -0.86
N GLY A 255 6.60 -14.34 0.11
CA GLY A 255 5.49 -15.07 0.72
C GLY A 255 4.44 -15.53 -0.28
N ILE A 256 4.01 -14.64 -1.19
CA ILE A 256 2.93 -14.93 -2.14
C ILE A 256 3.38 -15.85 -3.28
N ARG A 257 4.58 -15.64 -3.80
CA ARG A 257 5.04 -16.25 -5.06
C ARG A 257 5.99 -17.42 -4.88
N HIS A 258 6.65 -17.56 -3.73
CA HIS A 258 7.65 -18.60 -3.51
C HIS A 258 7.21 -19.52 -2.38
N VAL A 259 6.73 -18.95 -1.28
CA VAL A 259 6.35 -19.75 -0.09
C VAL A 259 4.97 -20.39 -0.24
N HIS A 260 3.99 -19.62 -0.73
CA HIS A 260 2.56 -19.96 -0.91
C HIS A 260 1.77 -20.28 0.38
N SER A 261 2.39 -20.93 1.37
CA SER A 261 1.80 -21.33 2.65
C SER A 261 2.77 -21.11 3.80
N VAL A 262 2.32 -20.54 4.92
CA VAL A 262 3.21 -20.14 6.04
C VAL A 262 3.99 -21.31 6.64
N GLU A 263 3.47 -22.53 6.51
CA GLU A 263 4.10 -23.78 6.94
C GLU A 263 5.40 -24.08 6.19
N ASN A 264 5.56 -23.54 4.97
CA ASN A 264 6.74 -23.74 4.14
C ASN A 264 7.82 -22.68 4.35
N ILE A 265 7.63 -21.73 5.29
CA ILE A 265 8.51 -20.56 5.41
C ILE A 265 9.95 -20.96 5.74
N GLU A 266 10.16 -21.96 6.59
CA GLU A 266 11.48 -22.41 7.01
C GLU A 266 12.29 -22.95 5.83
N ALA A 267 11.69 -23.89 5.07
CA ALA A 267 12.32 -24.48 3.89
C ALA A 267 12.62 -23.41 2.83
N ALA A 268 11.69 -22.49 2.58
CA ALA A 268 11.87 -21.43 1.61
C ALA A 268 12.97 -20.43 2.03
N VAL A 269 13.08 -20.11 3.32
CA VAL A 269 14.16 -19.26 3.85
C VAL A 269 15.52 -19.94 3.67
N ALA A 270 15.61 -21.24 3.97
CA ALA A 270 16.84 -22.01 3.79
C ALA A 270 17.27 -22.03 2.31
N GLU A 271 16.33 -22.25 1.38
CA GLU A 271 16.59 -22.20 -0.06
C GLU A 271 17.06 -20.82 -0.52
N LEU A 272 16.39 -19.75 -0.05
CA LEU A 272 16.75 -18.38 -0.39
C LEU A 272 18.16 -18.01 0.09
N ILE A 273 18.55 -18.45 1.30
CA ILE A 273 19.90 -18.23 1.83
C ILE A 273 20.94 -19.04 1.04
N ALA A 274 20.65 -20.30 0.71
CA ALA A 274 21.56 -21.15 -0.07
C ALA A 274 21.81 -20.60 -1.49
N GLY A 275 20.80 -19.98 -2.10
CA GLY A 275 20.92 -19.31 -3.40
C GLY A 275 21.54 -17.91 -3.33
N ALA A 276 21.56 -17.27 -2.16
CA ALA A 276 22.11 -15.93 -1.97
C ALA A 276 23.64 -15.97 -1.81
N SER A 277 24.36 -15.46 -2.81
CA SER A 277 25.80 -15.22 -2.66
C SER A 277 26.06 -13.88 -1.96
N LEU A 278 27.07 -13.84 -1.08
CA LEU A 278 27.64 -12.56 -0.66
C LEU A 278 28.39 -11.99 -1.87
N ALA A 279 27.79 -11.04 -2.59
CA ALA A 279 28.57 -10.18 -3.46
C ALA A 279 29.63 -9.46 -2.58
N PRO A 280 30.91 -9.40 -3.02
CA PRO A 280 31.99 -8.79 -2.25
C PRO A 280 31.77 -7.30 -1.96
#